data_AF-A0A1Q3KNM9-F1
#
_entry.id   AF-A0A1Q3KNM9-F1
#
_cell.length_a   1.000
_cell.length_b   1.000
_cell.length_c   1.000
_cell.angle_alpha   90.00
_cell.angle_beta   90.00
_cell.angle_gamma   90.00
#
_symmetry.space_group_name_H-M   'P 1'
#
loop_
_entity.id
_entity.type
_entity.pdbx_description
1 polymer ?
#
loop_
_entity_poly.entity_id
_entity_poly.type
_entity_poly.pdbx_seq_one_letter_code
_entity_poly.pdbx_strand_id
1 'polypeptide(L)'
;MTTQKIYQLPVEVTNWKFDGATEIAFNWEYEDGSADLLNLYEKGKQQQWDTSTRIDWSQELFEDNPMGMADESIPIYGSPFWEKMTEKEKNWLRFNLQCHSICQFMHGEQGALIATAKIVNTVPDMNAKFYAATQVMDEARHVESYKRLIHEKFKSAYPITDSLKNLLEQTLTDRRWDMTYLGMQVLIEGLALAAFQRIRDSAKNNLAASVNAYVMQDEARHVTFGRMALREYYPQLSDHERAEREEFTVEALYFMRDRFNQAEVWMRSGLPVDKLM
;
A
#
# COMPACT_ATOMS: atom_id res chain seq x y z
N MET A 1 21.35 7.22 6.09
CA MET A 1 21.02 8.60 5.65
C MET A 1 19.58 8.90 5.99
N THR A 2 19.25 10.09 6.48
CA THR A 2 17.84 10.49 6.74
C THR A 2 17.07 10.58 5.42
N THR A 3 15.83 10.09 5.40
CA THR A 3 14.93 10.17 4.22
C THR A 3 14.67 11.62 3.83
N GLN A 4 14.70 12.55 4.80
CA GLN A 4 14.55 13.99 4.57
C GLN A 4 15.52 14.56 3.53
N LYS A 5 16.70 13.96 3.35
CA LYS A 5 17.71 14.42 2.38
C LYS A 5 17.48 13.91 0.95
N ILE A 6 16.60 12.93 0.74
CA ILE A 6 16.36 12.31 -0.58
C ILE A 6 14.96 12.62 -1.13
N TYR A 7 14.13 13.37 -0.40
CA TYR A 7 12.83 13.79 -0.88
C TYR A 7 12.93 14.77 -2.04
N GLN A 8 12.09 14.55 -3.06
CA GLN A 8 11.99 15.38 -4.26
C GLN A 8 11.10 16.62 -4.08
N LEU A 9 10.30 16.65 -3.01
CA LEU A 9 9.37 17.73 -2.66
C LEU A 9 9.50 18.03 -1.16
N PRO A 10 9.21 19.26 -0.71
CA PRO A 10 9.25 19.62 0.71
C PRO A 10 8.37 18.68 1.56
N VAL A 11 8.98 18.03 2.55
CA VAL A 11 8.29 17.08 3.46
C VAL A 11 7.84 17.73 4.77
N GLU A 12 8.27 18.97 5.02
CA GLU A 12 7.94 19.77 6.21
C GLU A 12 6.43 19.98 6.37
N VAL A 13 5.69 19.94 5.26
CA VAL A 13 4.23 20.02 5.18
C VAL A 13 3.55 18.75 5.67
N THR A 14 4.28 17.64 5.80
CA THR A 14 3.68 16.39 6.27
C THR A 14 3.27 16.51 7.72
N ASN A 15 4.22 16.53 8.69
CA ASN A 15 3.98 16.66 10.14
C ASN A 15 2.65 16.04 10.62
N TRP A 16 2.28 14.94 9.97
CA TRP A 16 0.88 14.59 9.81
C TRP A 16 0.51 13.79 11.04
N LYS A 17 -0.42 14.35 11.79
CA LYS A 17 -0.97 13.77 13.00
C LYS A 17 -2.46 14.01 12.94
N PHE A 18 -3.22 12.97 13.21
CA PHE A 18 -4.67 13.00 13.29
C PHE A 18 -5.11 12.20 14.52
N ASP A 19 -6.36 12.39 14.93
CA ASP A 19 -6.90 11.64 16.07
C ASP A 19 -7.14 10.17 15.68
N GLY A 20 -6.43 9.28 16.37
CA GLY A 20 -6.54 7.82 16.22
C GLY A 20 -7.12 7.14 17.46
N ALA A 21 -7.79 7.89 18.35
CA ALA A 21 -8.39 7.32 19.55
C ALA A 21 -9.38 6.19 19.19
N THR A 22 -9.27 5.07 19.89
CA THR A 22 -10.13 3.89 19.69
C THR A 22 -10.49 3.26 21.03
N GLU A 23 -11.56 2.47 21.04
CA GLU A 23 -11.86 1.59 22.16
C GLU A 23 -11.02 0.31 22.07
N ILE A 24 -10.46 -0.13 23.20
CA ILE A 24 -9.64 -1.34 23.26
C ILE A 24 -10.52 -2.49 23.75
N ALA A 25 -10.59 -3.56 22.96
CA ALA A 25 -11.35 -4.75 23.29
C ALA A 25 -10.45 -5.81 23.92
N PHE A 26 -10.63 -6.04 25.23
CA PHE A 26 -10.14 -7.24 25.89
C PHE A 26 -11.16 -8.36 25.72
N ASN A 27 -10.67 -9.57 25.50
CA ASN A 27 -11.50 -10.77 25.40
C ASN A 27 -10.92 -11.84 26.34
N TRP A 28 -11.83 -12.51 27.06
CA TRP A 28 -11.55 -13.59 28.01
C TRP A 28 -12.06 -14.94 27.53
N GLU A 29 -12.68 -14.97 26.34
CA GLU A 29 -13.06 -16.17 25.61
C GLU A 29 -11.87 -16.65 24.76
N TYR A 30 -11.52 -17.92 24.91
CA TYR A 30 -10.34 -18.54 24.31
C TYR A 30 -10.62 -19.93 23.71
N GLU A 31 -11.81 -20.51 23.91
CA GLU A 31 -12.15 -21.87 23.45
C GLU A 31 -12.83 -21.84 22.07
N ASP A 32 -13.74 -20.90 21.84
CA ASP A 32 -14.57 -20.84 20.63
C ASP A 32 -14.30 -19.56 19.80
N GLY A 33 -13.73 -19.73 18.61
CA GLY A 33 -13.55 -18.64 17.64
C GLY A 33 -13.52 -19.17 16.21
N SER A 34 -13.35 -18.29 15.21
CA SER A 34 -13.39 -18.70 13.80
C SER A 34 -12.26 -19.68 13.45
N ALA A 35 -12.61 -20.91 13.07
CA ALA A 35 -11.67 -21.94 12.65
C ALA A 35 -10.93 -21.56 11.35
N ASP A 36 -11.59 -20.82 10.46
CA ASP A 36 -10.99 -20.34 9.23
C ASP A 36 -9.92 -19.28 9.51
N LEU A 37 -10.13 -18.41 10.52
CA LEU A 37 -9.12 -17.44 10.97
C LEU A 37 -7.89 -18.13 11.58
N LEU A 38 -8.09 -19.18 12.37
CA LEU A 38 -6.97 -19.99 12.89
C LEU A 38 -6.18 -20.66 11.77
N ASN A 39 -6.86 -21.20 10.75
CA ASN A 39 -6.18 -21.78 9.59
C ASN A 39 -5.37 -20.71 8.83
N LEU A 40 -5.91 -19.50 8.69
CA LEU A 40 -5.19 -18.39 8.07
C LEU A 40 -3.97 -17.99 8.90
N TYR A 41 -4.08 -18.00 10.23
CA TYR A 41 -2.97 -17.77 11.16
C TYR A 41 -1.87 -18.83 11.06
N GLU A 42 -2.24 -20.12 11.01
CA GLU A 42 -1.28 -21.21 10.81
C GLU A 42 -0.52 -21.07 9.48
N LYS A 43 -1.23 -20.72 8.40
CA LYS A 43 -0.61 -20.45 7.10
C LYS A 43 0.33 -19.25 7.16
N GLY A 44 -0.10 -18.16 7.80
CA GLY A 44 0.71 -16.95 7.99
C GLY A 44 2.03 -17.24 8.71
N LYS A 45 1.99 -18.02 9.80
CA LYS A 45 3.19 -18.46 10.52
C LYS A 45 4.14 -19.29 9.66
N GLN A 46 3.63 -20.20 8.85
CA GLN A 46 4.46 -21.09 8.03
C GLN A 46 5.09 -20.38 6.83
N GLN A 47 4.46 -19.32 6.33
CA GLN A 47 4.87 -18.62 5.11
C GLN A 47 5.68 -17.35 5.36
N GLN A 48 6.13 -17.14 6.60
CA GLN A 48 7.02 -16.04 6.97
C GLN A 48 8.33 -16.07 6.16
N TRP A 49 8.85 -14.89 5.86
CA TRP A 49 10.12 -14.70 5.16
C TRP A 49 10.92 -13.55 5.80
N ASP A 50 12.21 -13.47 5.46
CA ASP A 50 13.11 -12.45 5.99
C ASP A 50 13.66 -11.60 4.84
N THR A 51 13.40 -10.29 4.90
CA THR A 51 13.86 -9.31 3.93
C THR A 51 15.35 -9.43 3.63
N SER A 52 16.17 -9.64 4.65
CA SER A 52 17.62 -9.58 4.55
C SER A 52 18.24 -10.78 3.83
N THR A 53 17.61 -11.96 3.96
CA THR A 53 18.14 -13.23 3.45
C THR A 53 17.36 -13.78 2.27
N ARG A 54 16.08 -13.43 2.12
CA ARG A 54 15.21 -13.95 1.07
C ARG A 54 15.29 -13.17 -0.24
N ILE A 55 15.61 -11.88 -0.16
CA ILE A 55 15.76 -10.99 -1.31
C ILE A 55 17.25 -10.77 -1.60
N ASP A 56 17.65 -10.91 -2.86
CA ASP A 56 19.02 -10.66 -3.29
C ASP A 56 19.28 -9.16 -3.50
N TRP A 57 19.67 -8.48 -2.43
CA TRP A 57 20.00 -7.06 -2.43
C TRP A 57 21.34 -6.72 -3.10
N SER A 58 22.11 -7.70 -3.58
CA SER A 58 23.35 -7.43 -4.31
C SER A 58 23.11 -6.88 -5.72
N GLN A 59 21.90 -7.10 -6.26
CA GLN A 59 21.49 -6.61 -7.56
C GLN A 59 21.27 -5.10 -7.58
N GLU A 60 21.56 -4.47 -8.70
CA GLU A 60 21.32 -3.04 -8.91
C GLU A 60 20.09 -2.81 -9.80
N LEU A 61 19.47 -1.64 -9.64
CA LEU A 61 18.43 -1.16 -10.55
C LEU A 61 19.06 -0.61 -11.83
N PHE A 62 18.32 -0.56 -12.94
CA PHE A 62 18.83 0.07 -14.15
C PHE A 62 18.82 1.61 -14.00
N GLU A 63 19.86 2.30 -14.45
CA GLU A 63 20.05 3.74 -14.19
C GLU A 63 18.88 4.61 -14.68
N ASP A 64 18.48 4.45 -15.93
CA ASP A 64 17.46 5.29 -16.59
C ASP A 64 16.03 4.71 -16.52
N ASN A 65 15.89 3.44 -16.15
CA ASN A 65 14.63 2.72 -16.07
C ASN A 65 14.70 1.69 -14.95
N PRO A 66 14.65 2.12 -13.67
CA PRO A 66 15.02 1.30 -12.50
C PRO A 66 14.48 -0.13 -12.47
N MET A 67 13.19 -0.28 -12.75
CA MET A 67 12.50 -1.57 -12.75
C MET A 67 12.48 -2.23 -14.15
N GLY A 68 12.91 -1.53 -15.19
CA GLY A 68 12.92 -2.02 -16.57
C GLY A 68 11.54 -2.14 -17.19
N MET A 69 10.59 -1.31 -16.75
CA MET A 69 9.21 -1.31 -17.25
C MET A 69 9.17 -0.90 -18.72
N ALA A 70 8.20 -1.45 -19.45
CA ALA A 70 7.94 -1.10 -20.84
C ALA A 70 7.35 0.32 -20.95
N ASP A 71 7.71 1.08 -21.99
CA ASP A 71 7.25 2.47 -22.13
C ASP A 71 5.74 2.55 -22.37
N GLU A 72 5.16 1.52 -22.96
CA GLU A 72 3.72 1.33 -23.18
C GLU A 72 2.90 1.38 -21.88
N SER A 73 3.56 1.21 -20.72
CA SER A 73 2.92 1.39 -19.41
C SER A 73 2.76 2.85 -18.99
N ILE A 74 3.42 3.79 -19.68
CA ILE A 74 3.35 5.22 -19.40
C ILE A 74 2.13 5.80 -20.14
N PRO A 75 1.19 6.47 -19.44
CA PRO A 75 -0.08 6.91 -20.03
C PRO A 75 0.02 7.74 -21.32
N ILE A 76 1.08 8.55 -21.45
CA ILE A 76 1.28 9.42 -22.62
C ILE A 76 2.04 8.75 -23.77
N TYR A 77 2.42 7.48 -23.64
CA TYR A 77 3.19 6.77 -24.67
C TYR A 77 2.50 6.81 -26.04
N GLY A 78 3.28 7.03 -27.09
CA GLY A 78 2.78 7.16 -28.48
C GLY A 78 1.99 8.44 -28.76
N SER A 79 1.78 9.31 -27.77
CA SER A 79 1.18 10.63 -27.99
C SER A 79 2.17 11.60 -28.66
N PRO A 80 1.70 12.68 -29.30
CA PRO A 80 2.58 13.73 -29.84
C PRO A 80 3.46 14.41 -28.77
N PHE A 81 3.08 14.33 -27.49
CA PHE A 81 3.92 14.83 -26.40
C PHE A 81 5.10 13.90 -26.15
N TRP A 82 4.86 12.59 -26.07
CA TRP A 82 5.90 11.58 -25.89
C TRP A 82 6.90 11.56 -27.04
N GLU A 83 6.43 11.61 -28.29
CA GLU A 83 7.29 11.59 -29.47
C GLU A 83 8.23 12.81 -29.56
N LYS A 84 7.86 13.92 -28.91
CA LYS A 84 8.69 15.14 -28.85
C LYS A 84 9.68 15.13 -27.70
N MET A 85 9.55 14.23 -26.73
CA MET A 85 10.47 14.13 -25.60
C MET A 85 11.83 13.63 -26.07
N THR A 86 12.88 14.28 -25.58
CA THR A 86 14.25 13.78 -25.67
C THR A 86 14.43 12.54 -24.81
N GLU A 87 15.44 11.72 -25.08
CA GLU A 87 15.72 10.54 -24.25
C GLU A 87 16.02 10.90 -22.79
N LYS A 88 16.65 12.06 -22.54
CA LYS A 88 16.87 12.55 -21.17
C LYS A 88 15.56 12.81 -20.43
N GLU A 89 14.57 13.40 -21.10
CA GLU A 89 13.25 13.65 -20.52
C GLU A 89 12.49 12.34 -20.29
N LYS A 90 12.59 11.39 -21.22
CA LYS A 90 11.98 10.05 -21.05
C LYS A 90 12.61 9.29 -19.88
N ASN A 91 13.94 9.30 -19.77
CA ASN A 91 14.66 8.68 -18.64
C ASN A 91 14.28 9.30 -17.31
N TRP A 92 14.23 10.63 -17.25
CA TRP A 92 13.74 11.34 -16.07
C TRP A 92 12.31 10.90 -15.71
N LEU A 93 11.41 10.83 -16.69
CA LEU A 93 10.01 10.46 -16.46
C LEU A 93 9.88 9.01 -15.98
N ARG A 94 10.54 8.05 -16.65
CA ARG A 94 10.59 6.64 -16.25
C ARG A 94 11.05 6.49 -14.80
N PHE A 95 12.20 7.06 -14.47
CA PHE A 95 12.76 7.00 -13.12
C PHE A 95 11.76 7.55 -12.08
N ASN A 96 11.20 8.73 -12.34
CA ASN A 96 10.37 9.42 -11.36
C ASN A 96 8.99 8.77 -11.17
N LEU A 97 8.35 8.27 -12.23
CA LEU A 97 7.10 7.52 -12.10
C LEU A 97 7.30 6.24 -11.28
N GLN A 98 8.39 5.51 -11.55
CA GLN A 98 8.71 4.27 -10.83
C GLN A 98 9.06 4.54 -9.36
N CYS A 99 9.91 5.53 -9.10
CA CYS A 99 10.27 5.95 -7.75
C CYS A 99 9.04 6.40 -6.95
N HIS A 100 8.16 7.21 -7.56
CA HIS A 100 6.92 7.66 -6.94
C HIS A 100 6.03 6.49 -6.53
N SER A 101 5.79 5.52 -7.43
CA SER A 101 4.99 4.33 -7.11
C SER A 101 5.54 3.56 -5.91
N ILE A 102 6.85 3.29 -5.89
CA ILE A 102 7.51 2.59 -4.78
C ILE A 102 7.40 3.37 -3.46
N CYS A 103 7.48 4.70 -3.50
CA CYS A 103 7.24 5.53 -2.31
C CYS A 103 5.79 5.44 -1.83
N GLN A 104 4.81 5.49 -2.73
CA GLN A 104 3.40 5.36 -2.35
C GLN A 104 3.06 3.97 -1.79
N PHE A 105 3.76 2.92 -2.23
CA PHE A 105 3.66 1.60 -1.63
C PHE A 105 4.20 1.62 -0.22
N MET A 106 5.44 2.07 0.01
CA MET A 106 6.01 2.20 1.36
C MET A 106 5.08 2.97 2.32
N HIS A 107 4.50 4.09 1.89
CA HIS A 107 3.55 4.87 2.70
C HIS A 107 2.25 4.09 2.97
N GLY A 108 1.76 3.33 1.99
CA GLY A 108 0.63 2.41 2.13
C GLY A 108 0.91 1.32 3.16
N GLU A 109 2.06 0.64 3.05
CA GLU A 109 2.49 -0.41 4.01
C GLU A 109 2.63 0.14 5.43
N GLN A 110 3.13 1.37 5.57
CA GLN A 110 3.19 2.02 6.89
C GLN A 110 1.78 2.27 7.45
N GLY A 111 0.84 2.66 6.58
CA GLY A 111 -0.57 2.78 6.93
C GLY A 111 -1.17 1.43 7.32
N ALA A 112 -0.91 0.37 6.57
CA ALA A 112 -1.34 -0.99 6.85
C ALA A 112 -0.80 -1.49 8.18
N LEU A 113 0.49 -1.26 8.47
CA LEU A 113 1.11 -1.58 9.76
C LEU A 113 0.35 -0.94 10.93
N ILE A 114 0.00 0.34 10.82
CA ILE A 114 -0.75 1.07 11.85
C ILE A 114 -2.20 0.56 11.93
N ALA A 115 -2.86 0.36 10.80
CA ALA A 115 -4.24 -0.14 10.74
C ALA A 115 -4.36 -1.54 11.35
N THR A 116 -3.45 -2.44 11.02
CA THR A 116 -3.46 -3.80 11.55
C THR A 116 -3.10 -3.81 13.04
N ALA A 117 -2.20 -2.96 13.50
CA ALA A 117 -1.97 -2.77 14.93
C ALA A 117 -3.22 -2.24 15.66
N LYS A 118 -3.99 -1.36 15.02
CA LYS A 118 -5.30 -0.94 15.52
C LYS A 118 -6.28 -2.11 15.56
N ILE A 119 -6.37 -2.93 14.51
CA ILE A 119 -7.21 -4.15 14.47
C ILE A 119 -6.90 -5.05 15.67
N VAL A 120 -5.62 -5.35 15.97
CA VAL A 120 -5.23 -6.14 17.16
C VAL A 120 -5.85 -5.59 18.45
N ASN A 121 -5.90 -4.26 18.60
CA ASN A 121 -6.44 -3.61 19.78
C ASN A 121 -7.98 -3.61 19.83
N THR A 122 -8.65 -3.49 18.68
CA THR A 122 -10.08 -3.15 18.60
C THR A 122 -11.01 -4.33 18.36
N VAL A 123 -10.53 -5.39 17.71
CA VAL A 123 -11.42 -6.51 17.34
C VAL A 123 -11.82 -7.33 18.57
N PRO A 124 -13.08 -7.80 18.64
CA PRO A 124 -13.54 -8.61 19.76
C PRO A 124 -13.04 -10.06 19.69
N ASP A 125 -12.93 -10.63 18.49
CA ASP A 125 -12.55 -12.04 18.29
C ASP A 125 -11.05 -12.29 18.53
N MET A 126 -10.71 -13.31 19.33
CA MET A 126 -9.31 -13.62 19.68
C MET A 126 -8.52 -14.18 18.49
N ASN A 127 -9.15 -15.00 17.64
CA ASN A 127 -8.47 -15.58 16.47
C ASN A 127 -8.14 -14.50 15.43
N ALA A 128 -9.00 -13.50 15.30
CA ALA A 128 -8.74 -12.29 14.53
C ALA A 128 -7.54 -11.52 15.09
N LYS A 129 -7.41 -11.38 16.42
CA LYS A 129 -6.21 -10.77 17.04
C LYS A 129 -4.94 -11.56 16.73
N PHE A 130 -4.99 -12.91 16.76
CA PHE A 130 -3.84 -13.74 16.41
C PHE A 130 -3.40 -13.53 14.96
N TYR A 131 -4.35 -13.58 14.02
CA TYR A 131 -4.02 -13.34 12.62
C TYR A 131 -3.54 -11.90 12.38
N ALA A 132 -4.22 -10.90 12.94
CA ALA A 132 -3.81 -9.51 12.83
C ALA A 132 -2.40 -9.27 13.41
N ALA A 133 -2.03 -9.94 14.50
CA ALA A 133 -0.68 -9.86 15.04
C ALA A 133 0.38 -10.45 14.09
N THR A 134 0.06 -11.52 13.36
CA THR A 134 0.91 -12.01 12.28
C THR A 134 1.01 -10.99 11.15
N GLN A 135 -0.10 -10.39 10.73
CA GLN A 135 -0.07 -9.37 9.70
C GLN A 135 0.73 -8.13 10.12
N VAL A 136 0.69 -7.70 11.39
CA VAL A 136 1.55 -6.60 11.89
C VAL A 136 3.04 -6.89 11.62
N MET A 137 3.47 -8.14 11.78
CA MET A 137 4.83 -8.55 11.45
C MET A 137 5.07 -8.51 9.93
N ASP A 138 4.11 -8.98 9.13
CA ASP A 138 4.18 -8.94 7.67
C ASP A 138 4.34 -7.48 7.18
N GLU A 139 3.49 -6.56 7.63
CA GLU A 139 3.57 -5.13 7.24
C GLU A 139 4.86 -4.45 7.71
N ALA A 140 5.40 -4.82 8.87
CA ALA A 140 6.68 -4.32 9.33
C ALA A 140 7.81 -4.69 8.36
N ARG A 141 7.78 -5.91 7.78
CA ARG A 141 8.74 -6.34 6.76
C ARG A 141 8.48 -5.69 5.40
N HIS A 142 7.23 -5.43 5.05
CA HIS A 142 6.90 -4.71 3.81
C HIS A 142 7.50 -3.29 3.85
N VAL A 143 7.30 -2.58 4.97
CA VAL A 143 7.93 -1.28 5.23
C VAL A 143 9.46 -1.38 5.20
N GLU A 144 10.05 -2.40 5.84
CA GLU A 144 11.49 -2.64 5.81
C GLU A 144 12.02 -2.80 4.38
N SER A 145 11.35 -3.64 3.58
CA SER A 145 11.72 -3.95 2.19
C SER A 145 11.67 -2.71 1.30
N TYR A 146 10.55 -1.98 1.30
CA TYR A 146 10.42 -0.78 0.47
C TYR A 146 11.32 0.35 0.95
N LYS A 147 11.50 0.53 2.27
CA LYS A 147 12.46 1.49 2.82
C LYS A 147 13.86 1.18 2.30
N ARG A 148 14.28 -0.09 2.32
CA ARG A 148 15.59 -0.50 1.82
C ARG A 148 15.73 -0.24 0.33
N LEU A 149 14.72 -0.60 -0.46
CA LEU A 149 14.67 -0.34 -1.91
C LEU A 149 14.80 1.17 -2.23
N ILE A 150 14.11 2.02 -1.48
CA ILE A 150 14.17 3.48 -1.63
C ILE A 150 15.55 4.02 -1.25
N HIS A 151 16.07 3.64 -0.08
CA HIS A 151 17.30 4.23 0.46
C HIS A 151 18.57 3.72 -0.20
N GLU A 152 18.64 2.43 -0.53
CA GLU A 152 19.85 1.81 -1.05
C GLU A 152 19.91 1.82 -2.57
N LYS A 153 18.75 1.74 -3.25
CA LYS A 153 18.69 1.53 -4.70
C LYS A 153 18.18 2.76 -5.45
N PHE A 154 16.96 3.23 -5.18
CA PHE A 154 16.44 4.43 -5.86
C PHE A 154 17.15 5.72 -5.43
N LYS A 155 17.50 5.84 -4.14
CA LYS A 155 18.14 7.03 -3.53
C LYS A 155 17.37 8.33 -3.77
N SER A 156 16.06 8.23 -3.94
CA SER A 156 15.13 9.33 -4.19
C SER A 156 13.79 8.98 -3.57
N ALA A 157 13.05 9.96 -3.06
CA ALA A 157 11.77 9.74 -2.39
C ALA A 157 10.71 10.78 -2.77
N TYR A 158 9.45 10.35 -2.77
CA TYR A 158 8.28 11.21 -2.94
C TYR A 158 7.42 11.21 -1.67
N PRO A 159 6.82 12.36 -1.29
CA PRO A 159 5.89 12.41 -0.17
C PRO A 159 4.63 11.59 -0.47
N ILE A 160 3.89 11.25 0.58
CA ILE A 160 2.57 10.65 0.45
C ILE A 160 1.65 11.57 -0.37
N THR A 161 0.86 10.99 -1.28
CA THR A 161 -0.17 11.72 -2.03
C THR A 161 -1.31 12.15 -1.11
N ASP A 162 -1.94 13.29 -1.40
CA ASP A 162 -3.11 13.76 -0.62
C ASP A 162 -4.25 12.75 -0.62
N SER A 163 -4.46 12.04 -1.74
CA SER A 163 -5.50 11.01 -1.87
C SER A 163 -5.24 9.81 -0.94
N LEU A 164 -4.01 9.28 -0.91
CA LEU A 164 -3.67 8.18 0.00
C LEU A 164 -3.72 8.63 1.46
N LYS A 165 -3.24 9.84 1.74
CA LYS A 165 -3.28 10.45 3.07
C LYS A 165 -4.71 10.54 3.60
N ASN A 166 -5.63 11.11 2.82
CA ASN A 166 -7.04 11.26 3.22
C ASN A 166 -7.71 9.91 3.44
N LEU A 167 -7.48 8.94 2.55
CA LEU A 167 -8.06 7.60 2.68
C LEU A 167 -7.57 6.87 3.95
N LEU A 168 -6.27 6.99 4.25
CA LEU A 168 -5.70 6.46 5.50
C LEU A 168 -6.27 7.17 6.73
N GLU A 169 -6.39 8.50 6.70
CA GLU A 169 -6.98 9.27 7.81
C GLU A 169 -8.41 8.82 8.10
N GLN A 170 -9.26 8.76 7.09
CA GLN A 170 -10.66 8.33 7.24
C GLN A 170 -10.74 6.91 7.81
N THR A 171 -9.93 5.98 7.28
CA THR A 171 -9.88 4.59 7.74
C THR A 171 -9.42 4.46 9.20
N LEU A 172 -8.43 5.27 9.61
CA LEU A 172 -7.77 5.16 10.91
C LEU A 172 -8.44 6.00 11.99
N THR A 173 -9.19 7.04 11.66
CA THR A 173 -9.96 7.85 12.61
C THR A 173 -11.33 7.24 12.92
N ASP A 174 -11.91 6.41 12.03
CA ASP A 174 -13.20 5.78 12.33
C ASP A 174 -13.09 4.84 13.54
N ARG A 175 -13.95 5.03 14.54
CA ARG A 175 -13.90 4.29 15.81
C ARG A 175 -14.48 2.88 15.69
N ARG A 176 -15.25 2.60 14.64
CA ARG A 176 -15.89 1.31 14.42
C ARG A 176 -14.85 0.37 13.84
N TRP A 177 -14.63 -0.77 14.50
CA TRP A 177 -13.54 -1.67 14.15
C TRP A 177 -13.66 -2.22 12.71
N ASP A 178 -14.89 -2.41 12.22
CA ASP A 178 -15.18 -2.94 10.88
C ASP A 178 -14.76 -1.96 9.76
N MET A 179 -14.76 -0.66 10.04
CA MET A 179 -14.35 0.36 9.07
C MET A 179 -12.85 0.29 8.78
N THR A 180 -12.03 -0.09 9.76
CA THR A 180 -10.59 -0.33 9.51
C THR A 180 -10.37 -1.54 8.60
N TYR A 181 -11.17 -2.60 8.71
CA TYR A 181 -11.14 -3.71 7.76
C TYR A 181 -11.59 -3.31 6.36
N LEU A 182 -12.69 -2.58 6.26
CA LEU A 182 -13.21 -2.14 4.96
C LEU A 182 -12.19 -1.26 4.25
N GLY A 183 -11.71 -0.21 4.93
CA GLY A 183 -10.76 0.74 4.37
C GLY A 183 -9.41 0.12 4.06
N MET A 184 -8.79 -0.60 5.01
CA MET A 184 -7.44 -1.14 4.80
C MET A 184 -7.46 -2.45 4.01
N GLN A 185 -8.05 -3.50 4.58
CA GLN A 185 -7.90 -4.88 4.11
C GLN A 185 -8.62 -5.12 2.79
N VAL A 186 -9.82 -4.53 2.63
CA VAL A 186 -10.64 -4.75 1.42
C VAL A 186 -10.32 -3.74 0.33
N LEU A 187 -10.21 -2.46 0.67
CA LEU A 187 -10.04 -1.39 -0.31
C LEU A 187 -8.56 -1.11 -0.62
N ILE A 188 -7.78 -0.59 0.33
CA ILE A 188 -6.39 -0.19 0.09
C ILE A 188 -5.54 -1.38 -0.38
N GLU A 189 -5.48 -2.46 0.40
CA GLU A 189 -4.69 -3.66 0.10
C GLU A 189 -5.25 -4.41 -1.11
N GLY A 190 -6.58 -4.50 -1.22
CA GLY A 190 -7.26 -5.16 -2.34
C GLY A 190 -6.88 -4.60 -3.71
N LEU A 191 -6.75 -3.27 -3.83
CA LEU A 191 -6.27 -2.64 -5.07
C LEU A 191 -4.73 -2.68 -5.18
N ALA A 192 -4.02 -2.55 -4.06
CA ALA A 192 -2.57 -2.63 -4.04
C ALA A 192 -2.06 -3.96 -4.63
N LEU A 193 -2.75 -5.08 -4.35
CA LEU A 193 -2.44 -6.40 -4.89
C LEU A 193 -2.28 -6.41 -6.42
N ALA A 194 -3.20 -5.75 -7.13
CA ALA A 194 -3.14 -5.66 -8.60
C ALA A 194 -1.95 -4.80 -9.08
N ALA A 195 -1.57 -3.78 -8.31
CA ALA A 195 -0.43 -2.93 -8.62
C ALA A 195 0.91 -3.66 -8.37
N PHE A 196 1.03 -4.40 -7.27
CA PHE A 196 2.20 -5.25 -6.99
C PHE A 196 2.35 -6.34 -8.05
N GLN A 197 1.25 -7.01 -8.39
CA GLN A 197 1.23 -8.03 -9.44
C GLN A 197 1.75 -7.49 -10.76
N ARG A 198 1.33 -6.27 -11.16
CA ARG A 198 1.80 -5.63 -12.39
C ARG A 198 3.32 -5.47 -12.40
N ILE A 199 3.92 -4.99 -11.30
CA ILE A 199 5.37 -4.83 -11.24
C ILE A 199 6.07 -6.19 -11.26
N ARG A 200 5.60 -7.16 -10.45
CA ARG A 200 6.13 -8.52 -10.45
C ARG A 200 6.20 -9.13 -11.86
N ASP A 201 5.12 -8.97 -12.63
CA ASP A 201 4.96 -9.64 -13.92
C ASP A 201 5.65 -8.93 -15.09
N SER A 202 5.90 -7.62 -14.97
CA SER A 202 6.40 -6.80 -16.09
C SER A 202 7.76 -6.14 -15.86
N ALA A 203 8.23 -6.06 -14.61
CA ALA A 203 9.58 -5.56 -14.33
C ALA A 203 10.64 -6.50 -14.92
N LYS A 204 11.57 -5.94 -15.69
CA LYS A 204 12.74 -6.67 -16.19
C LYS A 204 13.87 -6.74 -15.17
N ASN A 205 13.80 -5.91 -14.13
CA ASN A 205 14.73 -5.94 -13.01
C ASN A 205 14.26 -6.96 -11.94
N ASN A 206 15.08 -7.97 -11.69
CA ASN A 206 14.74 -9.06 -10.77
C ASN A 206 14.60 -8.62 -9.31
N LEU A 207 15.36 -7.61 -8.85
CA LEU A 207 15.23 -7.09 -7.48
C LEU A 207 13.86 -6.44 -7.29
N ALA A 208 13.46 -5.54 -8.20
CA ALA A 208 12.16 -4.90 -8.15
C ALA A 208 11.01 -5.92 -8.24
N ALA A 209 11.12 -6.90 -9.13
CA ALA A 209 10.14 -7.98 -9.24
C ALA A 209 10.05 -8.82 -7.96
N SER A 210 11.20 -9.18 -7.36
CA SER A 210 11.26 -10.02 -6.16
C SER A 210 10.66 -9.35 -4.93
N VAL A 211 10.97 -8.06 -4.69
CA VAL A 211 10.39 -7.31 -3.57
C VAL A 211 8.86 -7.34 -3.65
N ASN A 212 8.29 -7.01 -4.82
CA ASN A 212 6.84 -7.00 -5.00
C ASN A 212 6.24 -8.40 -4.98
N ALA A 213 6.96 -9.45 -5.40
CA ALA A 213 6.49 -10.84 -5.33
C ALA A 213 6.29 -11.30 -3.88
N TYR A 214 7.24 -11.00 -3.00
CA TYR A 214 7.18 -11.41 -1.60
C TYR A 214 6.15 -10.63 -0.79
N VAL A 215 6.02 -9.31 -1.02
CA VAL A 215 4.92 -8.53 -0.44
C VAL A 215 3.57 -9.11 -0.88
N MET A 216 3.39 -9.31 -2.18
CA MET A 216 2.13 -9.82 -2.74
C MET A 216 1.80 -11.25 -2.26
N GLN A 217 2.79 -12.05 -1.85
CA GLN A 217 2.55 -13.36 -1.23
C GLN A 217 1.75 -13.24 0.07
N ASP A 218 1.97 -12.16 0.82
CA ASP A 218 1.34 -11.91 2.11
C ASP A 218 -0.03 -11.22 1.94
N GLU A 219 -0.10 -10.21 1.05
CA GLU A 219 -1.32 -9.43 0.75
C GLU A 219 -2.56 -10.26 0.39
N ALA A 220 -2.38 -11.35 -0.35
CA ALA A 220 -3.52 -12.20 -0.71
C ALA A 220 -4.24 -12.77 0.52
N ARG A 221 -3.51 -13.02 1.61
CA ARG A 221 -4.08 -13.48 2.88
C ARG A 221 -4.70 -12.32 3.64
N HIS A 222 -4.11 -11.13 3.61
CA HIS A 222 -4.65 -9.92 4.26
C HIS A 222 -6.04 -9.54 3.71
N VAL A 223 -6.18 -9.49 2.38
CA VAL A 223 -7.48 -9.27 1.73
C VAL A 223 -8.50 -10.35 2.11
N THR A 224 -8.05 -11.61 2.20
CA THR A 224 -8.92 -12.73 2.60
C THR A 224 -9.39 -12.57 4.05
N PHE A 225 -8.50 -12.16 4.95
CA PHE A 225 -8.81 -11.88 6.35
C PHE A 225 -9.92 -10.85 6.49
N GLY A 226 -9.80 -9.71 5.81
CA GLY A 226 -10.83 -8.67 5.89
C GLY A 226 -12.16 -9.09 5.28
N ARG A 227 -12.15 -9.78 4.15
CA ARG A 227 -13.39 -10.28 3.54
C ARG A 227 -14.12 -11.29 4.43
N MET A 228 -13.38 -12.17 5.11
CA MET A 228 -13.98 -13.14 6.02
C MET A 228 -14.62 -12.45 7.22
N ALA A 229 -13.89 -11.56 7.90
CA ALA A 229 -14.39 -10.84 9.06
C ALA A 229 -15.66 -10.03 8.73
N LEU A 230 -15.65 -9.29 7.63
CA LEU A 230 -16.78 -8.45 7.24
C LEU A 230 -17.99 -9.26 6.74
N ARG A 231 -17.76 -10.41 6.09
CA ARG A 231 -18.85 -11.29 5.63
C ARG A 231 -19.69 -11.83 6.78
N GLU A 232 -19.07 -12.13 7.92
CA GLU A 232 -19.77 -12.60 9.12
C GLU A 232 -20.48 -11.46 9.87
N TYR A 233 -19.92 -10.25 9.82
CA TYR A 233 -20.45 -9.11 10.58
C TYR A 233 -21.56 -8.34 9.84
N TYR A 234 -21.41 -8.06 8.54
CA TYR A 234 -22.33 -7.19 7.80
C TYR A 234 -23.80 -7.62 7.75
N PRO A 235 -24.15 -8.93 7.80
CA PRO A 235 -25.54 -9.36 7.95
C PRO A 235 -26.22 -8.86 9.23
N GLN A 236 -25.44 -8.47 10.24
CA GLN A 236 -25.93 -7.99 11.54
C GLN A 236 -26.19 -6.48 11.56
N LEU A 237 -25.72 -5.76 10.54
CA LEU A 237 -25.90 -4.30 10.44
C LEU A 237 -27.33 -3.95 10.04
N SER A 238 -27.76 -2.75 10.42
CA SER A 238 -28.97 -2.12 9.88
C SER A 238 -28.77 -1.67 8.42
N ASP A 239 -29.87 -1.36 7.73
CA ASP A 239 -29.80 -0.76 6.38
C ASP A 239 -29.05 0.58 6.39
N HIS A 240 -29.23 1.37 7.45
CA HIS A 240 -28.55 2.65 7.60
C HIS A 240 -27.03 2.47 7.74
N GLU A 241 -26.59 1.58 8.63
CA GLU A 241 -25.16 1.31 8.81
C GLU A 241 -24.51 0.77 7.54
N ARG A 242 -25.21 -0.10 6.78
CA ARG A 242 -24.73 -0.56 5.46
C ARG A 242 -24.59 0.59 4.46
N ALA A 243 -25.58 1.47 4.39
CA ALA A 243 -25.52 2.63 3.50
C ALA A 243 -24.30 3.53 3.79
N GLU A 244 -23.94 3.72 5.06
CA GLU A 244 -22.71 4.46 5.43
C GLU A 244 -21.44 3.79 4.90
N ARG A 245 -21.36 2.45 4.92
CA ARG A 245 -20.19 1.70 4.37
C ARG A 245 -20.14 1.79 2.85
N GLU A 246 -21.30 1.77 2.20
CA GLU A 246 -21.43 1.94 0.75
C GLU A 246 -20.95 3.34 0.33
N GLU A 247 -21.40 4.38 1.03
CA GLU A 247 -20.96 5.76 0.79
C GLU A 247 -19.45 5.92 0.99
N PHE A 248 -18.91 5.41 2.10
CA PHE A 248 -17.46 5.37 2.33
C PHE A 248 -16.71 4.63 1.22
N THR A 249 -17.25 3.50 0.75
CA THR A 249 -16.64 2.74 -0.36
C THR A 249 -16.60 3.55 -1.64
N VAL A 250 -17.69 4.24 -2.00
CA VAL A 250 -17.74 5.11 -3.18
C VAL A 250 -16.71 6.24 -3.08
N GLU A 251 -16.64 6.92 -1.94
CA GLU A 251 -15.65 7.98 -1.70
C GLU A 251 -14.21 7.44 -1.79
N ALA A 252 -13.94 6.32 -1.11
CA ALA A 252 -12.64 5.66 -1.13
C ALA A 252 -12.20 5.30 -2.56
N LEU A 253 -13.11 4.85 -3.43
CA LEU A 253 -12.80 4.54 -4.83
C LEU A 253 -12.30 5.76 -5.61
N TYR A 254 -12.80 6.97 -5.32
CA TYR A 254 -12.27 8.19 -5.94
C TYR A 254 -10.83 8.44 -5.50
N PHE A 255 -10.53 8.38 -4.19
CA PHE A 255 -9.17 8.52 -3.70
C PHE A 255 -8.23 7.43 -4.21
N MET A 256 -8.72 6.20 -4.31
CA MET A 256 -7.98 5.06 -4.84
C MET A 256 -7.66 5.24 -6.33
N ARG A 257 -8.57 5.78 -7.13
CA ARG A 257 -8.27 6.16 -8.52
C ARG A 257 -7.20 7.26 -8.55
N ASP A 258 -7.41 8.33 -7.79
CA ASP A 258 -6.61 9.55 -7.92
C ASP A 258 -5.16 9.38 -7.43
N ARG A 259 -4.91 8.51 -6.43
CA ARG A 259 -3.53 8.20 -5.99
C ARG A 259 -2.66 7.57 -7.09
N PHE A 260 -3.24 6.96 -8.13
CA PHE A 260 -2.50 6.38 -9.26
C PHE A 260 -2.25 7.38 -10.40
N ASN A 261 -2.75 8.62 -10.29
CA ASN A 261 -2.51 9.64 -11.31
C ASN A 261 -1.09 10.23 -11.24
N GLN A 262 -0.37 10.09 -10.11
CA GLN A 262 1.02 10.54 -9.94
C GLN A 262 1.23 12.03 -10.23
N ALA A 263 0.30 12.88 -9.80
CA ALA A 263 0.28 14.31 -10.11
C ALA A 263 1.61 15.01 -9.74
N GLU A 264 2.27 14.60 -8.66
CA GLU A 264 3.55 15.15 -8.21
C GLU A 264 4.67 14.98 -9.24
N VAL A 265 4.63 13.90 -10.02
CA VAL A 265 5.60 13.65 -11.09
C VAL A 265 5.24 14.47 -12.32
N TRP A 266 3.97 14.46 -12.73
CA TRP A 266 3.52 15.17 -13.93
C TRP A 266 3.73 16.68 -13.82
N MET A 267 3.42 17.29 -12.67
CA MET A 267 3.63 18.71 -12.42
C MET A 267 5.12 19.12 -12.51
N ARG A 268 6.04 18.18 -12.33
CA ARG A 268 7.51 18.41 -12.43
C ARG A 268 8.09 18.04 -13.78
N SER A 269 7.32 17.38 -14.65
CA SER A 269 7.80 16.88 -15.94
C SER A 269 8.13 17.97 -16.96
N GLY A 270 7.66 19.20 -16.74
CA GLY A 270 7.75 20.29 -17.72
C GLY A 270 6.75 20.19 -18.87
N LEU A 271 5.91 19.15 -18.89
CA LEU A 271 4.83 18.99 -19.86
C LEU A 271 3.62 19.87 -19.51
N PRO A 272 2.79 20.27 -20.50
CA PRO A 272 1.56 21.03 -20.25
C PRO A 272 0.48 20.11 -19.67
N VAL A 273 0.53 19.91 -18.36
CA VAL A 273 -0.29 18.92 -17.64
C VAL A 273 -1.80 19.17 -17.81
N ASP A 274 -2.21 20.43 -17.92
CA ASP A 274 -3.59 20.85 -18.21
C ASP A 274 -4.14 20.33 -19.55
N LYS A 275 -3.27 19.88 -20.44
CA LYS A 275 -3.61 19.29 -21.75
C LYS A 275 -3.43 17.77 -21.79
N LEU A 276 -2.93 17.18 -20.71
CA LEU A 276 -2.70 15.74 -20.56
C LEU A 276 -3.75 15.06 -19.68
N MET A 277 -4.37 15.82 -18.76
CA MET A 277 -5.43 15.36 -17.85
C MET A 277 -6.83 15.47 -18.47
#